data_AF-A0A1H7KE14-F1
#
_entry.id   AF-A0A1H7KE14-F1
#
_cell.length_a   1.000
_cell.length_b   1.000
_cell.length_c   1.000
_cell.angle_alpha   90.00
_cell.angle_beta   90.00
_cell.angle_gamma   90.00
#
_symmetry.space_group_name_H-M   'P 1'
#
loop_
_entity.id
_entity.type
_entity.pdbx_description
1 polymer ?
#
loop_
_entity_poly.entity_id
_entity_poly.type
_entity_poly.pdbx_seq_one_letter_code
_entity_poly.pdbx_strand_id
1 'polypeptide(L)'
;MGILVRDEKIDRQVRELARQDGISLQAAIGLAVDNELKQRAERRERIEAATRRAQERLAQYPTIDDGLTHKEFWDREYGDA
;
A
#
# COMPACT_ATOMS: atom_id res chain seq x y z
N MET A 1 -22.18 -19.47 -5.97
CA MET A 1 -22.48 -18.62 -4.79
C MET A 1 -22.55 -17.17 -5.26
N GLY A 2 -23.61 -16.43 -4.92
CA GLY A 2 -23.79 -15.05 -5.33
C GLY A 2 -23.51 -14.07 -4.19
N ILE A 3 -22.84 -12.96 -4.49
CA ILE A 3 -22.71 -11.83 -3.57
C ILE A 3 -24.02 -11.05 -3.61
N LEU A 4 -24.64 -10.87 -2.45
CA LEU A 4 -25.85 -10.04 -2.33
C LEU A 4 -25.46 -8.68 -1.75
N VAL A 5 -25.59 -7.63 -2.56
CA VAL A 5 -25.42 -6.25 -2.11
C VAL A 5 -26.74 -5.76 -1.55
N ARG A 6 -26.80 -5.49 -0.23
CA ARG A 6 -28.00 -4.98 0.45
C ARG A 6 -28.03 -3.45 0.61
N ASP A 7 -26.92 -2.81 0.30
CA ASP A 7 -26.77 -1.37 0.41
C ASP A 7 -27.26 -0.68 -0.87
N GLU A 8 -28.24 0.21 -0.74
CA GLU A 8 -28.85 0.89 -1.89
C GLU A 8 -27.88 1.80 -2.64
N LYS A 9 -26.91 2.39 -1.94
CA LYS A 9 -25.92 3.27 -2.58
C LYS A 9 -24.99 2.44 -3.45
N ILE A 10 -24.51 1.31 -2.94
CA ILE A 10 -23.64 0.40 -3.70
C ILE A 10 -24.41 -0.16 -4.91
N ASP A 11 -25.67 -0.57 -4.75
CA ASP A 11 -26.49 -1.04 -5.87
C ASP A 11 -26.61 0.03 -6.97
N ARG A 12 -26.88 1.29 -6.61
CA ARG A 12 -26.90 2.42 -7.56
C ARG A 12 -25.57 2.60 -8.28
N GLN A 13 -24.45 2.54 -7.56
CA GLN A 13 -23.12 2.69 -8.14
C GLN A 13 -22.77 1.56 -9.10
N VAL A 14 -23.08 0.31 -8.74
CA VAL A 14 -22.86 -0.85 -9.61
C VAL A 14 -23.72 -0.77 -10.86
N ARG A 15 -24.98 -0.35 -10.74
CA ARG A 15 -25.87 -0.12 -11.89
C ARG A 15 -25.36 0.99 -12.80
N GLU A 16 -24.83 2.07 -12.23
CA GLU A 16 -24.23 3.15 -13.00
C GLU A 16 -23.04 2.66 -13.80
N LEU A 17 -22.09 1.99 -13.14
CA LEU A 17 -20.90 1.43 -13.78
C LEU A 17 -21.26 0.44 -14.90
N ALA A 18 -22.18 -0.48 -14.62
CA ALA A 18 -22.69 -1.42 -15.60
C ALA A 18 -23.32 -0.73 -16.82
N ARG A 19 -24.04 0.37 -16.62
CA ARG A 19 -24.67 1.14 -17.70
C ARG A 19 -23.63 1.88 -18.55
N GLN A 20 -22.64 2.48 -17.92
CA GLN A 20 -21.58 3.23 -18.60
C GLN A 20 -20.74 2.31 -19.50
N ASP A 21 -20.43 1.12 -18.99
CA ASP A 21 -19.56 0.16 -19.68
C ASP A 21 -20.35 -0.84 -20.56
N GLY A 22 -21.68 -0.82 -20.51
CA GLY A 22 -22.53 -1.73 -21.28
C GLY A 22 -22.42 -3.20 -20.87
N ILE A 23 -22.16 -3.46 -19.59
CA ILE A 23 -21.90 -4.81 -19.04
C ILE A 23 -22.95 -5.22 -18.01
N SER A 24 -22.93 -6.49 -17.58
CA SER A 24 -23.83 -6.98 -16.52
C SER A 24 -23.42 -6.42 -15.14
N LEU A 25 -24.36 -6.38 -14.19
CA LEU A 25 -24.06 -5.95 -12.81
C LEU A 25 -22.96 -6.80 -12.16
N GLN A 26 -22.97 -8.11 -12.43
CA GLN A 26 -21.93 -9.02 -11.94
C GLN A 26 -20.57 -8.72 -12.57
N ALA A 27 -20.53 -8.43 -13.88
CA ALA A 27 -19.31 -8.03 -14.56
C ALA A 27 -18.78 -6.68 -14.04
N ALA A 28 -19.66 -5.71 -13.77
CA ALA A 28 -19.28 -4.43 -13.18
C ALA A 28 -18.69 -4.59 -11.77
N ILE A 29 -19.26 -5.46 -10.94
CA ILE A 29 -18.69 -5.80 -9.63
C ILE A 29 -17.31 -6.43 -9.80
N GLY A 30 -17.20 -7.44 -10.68
CA GLY A 30 -15.92 -8.11 -10.95
C GLY A 30 -14.84 -7.13 -11.41
N LEU A 31 -15.17 -6.25 -12.36
CA LEU A 31 -14.28 -5.22 -12.88
C LEU A 31 -13.80 -4.27 -11.78
N ALA A 32 -14.71 -3.77 -10.94
CA ALA A 32 -14.36 -2.88 -9.84
C ALA A 32 -13.42 -3.55 -8.83
N VAL A 33 -13.69 -4.81 -8.47
CA VAL A 33 -12.86 -5.59 -7.54
C VAL A 33 -11.47 -5.85 -8.14
N ASP A 34 -11.40 -6.27 -9.40
CA ASP A 34 -10.13 -6.54 -10.08
C ASP A 34 -9.26 -5.29 -10.18
N ASN A 35 -9.87 -4.13 -10.46
CA ASN A 35 -9.15 -2.86 -10.53
C ASN A 35 -8.55 -2.47 -9.18
N GLU A 36 -9.29 -2.61 -8.07
CA GLU A 36 -8.79 -2.33 -6.72
C GLU A 36 -7.65 -3.30 -6.34
N LEU A 37 -7.80 -4.59 -6.66
CA LEU A 37 -6.76 -5.58 -6.39
C LEU A 37 -5.46 -5.28 -7.16
N LYS A 38 -5.57 -4.92 -8.45
CA LYS A 38 -4.43 -4.50 -9.27
C LYS A 38 -3.75 -3.27 -8.69
N GLN A 39 -4.50 -2.23 -8.35
CA GLN A 39 -3.93 -1.00 -7.75
C GLN A 39 -3.19 -1.28 -6.44
N ARG A 40 -3.73 -2.16 -5.58
CA ARG A 40 -3.06 -2.56 -4.34
C ARG A 40 -1.78 -3.34 -4.58
N ALA A 41 -1.79 -4.26 -5.55
CA ALA A 41 -0.61 -5.03 -5.93
C ALA A 41 0.50 -4.11 -6.47
N GLU A 42 0.17 -3.21 -7.39
CA GLU A 42 1.11 -2.21 -7.92
C GLU A 42 1.68 -1.31 -6.82
N ARG A 43 0.84 -0.88 -5.87
CA ARG A 43 1.30 -0.06 -4.73
C ARG A 43 2.31 -0.82 -3.88
N ARG A 44 2.04 -2.10 -3.59
CA ARG A 44 2.98 -2.95 -2.83
C ARG A 44 4.31 -3.08 -3.57
N GLU A 45 4.28 -3.38 -4.87
CA GLU A 45 5.50 -3.52 -5.68
C GLU A 45 6.33 -2.24 -5.69
N ARG A 46 5.69 -1.07 -5.84
CA ARG A 46 6.40 0.23 -5.79
C ARG A 46 7.07 0.47 -4.43
N ILE A 47 6.39 0.13 -3.33
CA ILE A 47 6.95 0.26 -1.97
C ILE A 47 8.13 -0.69 -1.82
N GLU A 48 7.98 -1.96 -2.17
CA GLU A 48 9.05 -2.96 -2.07
C GLU A 48 10.27 -2.57 -2.91
N ALA A 49 10.07 -2.06 -4.14
CA ALA A 49 11.14 -1.57 -4.98
C ALA A 49 11.84 -0.34 -4.36
N ALA A 50 11.10 0.58 -3.76
CA ALA A 50 11.66 1.74 -3.08
C ALA A 50 12.47 1.33 -1.83
N THR A 51 11.93 0.41 -1.01
CA THR A 51 12.61 -0.14 0.16
C THR A 51 13.90 -0.86 -0.24
N ARG A 52 13.86 -1.67 -1.29
CA ARG A 52 15.06 -2.37 -1.79
C ARG A 52 16.15 -1.39 -2.23
N ARG A 53 15.79 -0.37 -3.02
CA ARG A 53 16.74 0.68 -3.43
C ARG A 53 17.33 1.44 -2.24
N ALA A 54 16.52 1.70 -1.20
CA ALA A 54 17.00 2.33 0.01
C ALA A 54 17.99 1.42 0.76
N GLN A 55 17.68 0.13 0.90
CA GLN A 55 18.58 -0.86 1.50
C GLN A 55 19.89 -0.98 0.73
N GLU A 56 19.85 -1.07 -0.60
CA GLU A 56 21.05 -1.13 -1.46
C GLU A 56 21.94 0.11 -1.31
N ARG A 57 21.33 1.30 -1.20
CA ARG A 57 22.10 2.54 -0.94
C ARG A 57 22.68 2.55 0.46
N LEU A 58 21.92 2.17 1.47
CA LEU A 58 22.38 2.13 2.87
C LEU A 58 23.49 1.11 3.07
N ALA A 59 23.43 -0.04 2.39
CA ALA A 59 24.45 -1.08 2.46
C ALA A 59 25.84 -0.63 1.93
N GLN A 60 25.90 0.44 1.14
CA GLN A 60 27.17 1.02 0.68
C GLN A 60 27.86 1.87 1.76
N TYR A 61 27.14 2.24 2.82
CA TYR A 61 27.71 2.99 3.93
C TYR A 61 28.12 2.03 5.05
N PRO A 62 29.31 2.20 5.63
CA PRO A 62 29.70 1.43 6.80
C PRO A 62 28.72 1.73 7.93
N THR A 63 28.05 0.69 8.42
CA THR A 63 27.26 0.80 9.65
C THR A 63 28.24 0.91 10.80
N ILE A 64 28.34 2.09 11.40
CA ILE A 64 29.09 2.28 12.64
C ILE A 64 28.16 1.83 13.75
N ASP A 65 28.40 0.63 14.28
CA ASP A 65 27.81 0.16 15.53
C ASP A 65 28.79 0.50 16.64
N ASP A 66 28.48 1.54 17.39
CA ASP A 66 29.28 2.02 18.53
C ASP A 66 28.94 1.28 19.83
N GLY A 67 28.04 0.29 19.78
CA GLY A 67 27.60 -0.49 20.94
C GLY A 67 26.74 0.30 21.92
N LEU A 68 26.30 1.50 21.55
CA LEU A 68 25.47 2.37 22.38
C LEU A 68 24.01 2.25 21.98
N THR A 69 23.11 2.26 22.96
CA THR A 69 21.68 2.45 22.66
C THR A 69 21.45 3.86 22.13
N HIS A 70 20.36 4.07 21.39
CA HIS A 70 20.02 5.39 20.83
C HIS A 70 20.09 6.52 21.87
N LYS A 71 19.64 6.26 23.10
CA LYS A 71 19.71 7.22 24.19
C LYS A 71 21.17 7.50 24.60
N GLU A 72 21.97 6.46 24.80
CA GLU A 72 23.37 6.59 25.20
C GLU A 72 24.23 7.31 24.15
N PHE A 73 23.91 7.15 22.86
CA PHE A 73 24.54 7.91 21.77
C PHE A 73 24.26 9.41 21.89
N TRP A 74 22.99 9.82 22.05
CA TRP A 74 22.64 11.24 22.16
C TRP A 74 23.08 11.86 23.49
N ASP A 75 23.06 11.09 24.59
CA ASP A 75 23.58 11.53 25.89
C ASP A 75 25.11 11.77 25.80
N ARG A 76 25.86 10.97 25.03
CA ARG A 76 27.29 11.21 24.77
C ARG A 76 27.55 12.43 23.88
N GLU A 77 26.80 12.58 22.79
CA GLU A 77 27.06 13.62 21.78
C GLU A 77 26.52 15.00 22.18
N TYR A 78 25.47 15.06 23.02
CA TYR A 78 24.76 16.29 23.36
C TYR A 78 24.39 16.43 24.84
N GLY A 79 24.75 15.47 25.70
CA GLY A 79 24.35 15.45 27.11
C GLY A 79 25.18 16.30 28.06
N ASP A 80 26.28 16.94 27.61
CA ASP A 80 26.96 17.98 28.37
C ASP A 80 26.52 19.37 27.89
N ALA A 81 25.40 19.83 28.45
CA ALA A 81 25.01 21.24 28.54
C ALA A 81 24.58 21.57 29.98
#